data_AF-C5K650-F1
#
_entry.id   AF-C5K650-F1
#
_cell.length_a   1.000
_cell.length_b   1.000
_cell.length_c   1.000
_cell.angle_alpha   90.00
_cell.angle_beta   90.00
_cell.angle_gamma   90.00
#
_symmetry.space_group_name_H-M   'P 1'
#
loop_
_entity.id
_entity.type
_entity.pdbx_description
1 polymer ?
#
loop_
_entity_poly.entity_id
_entity_poly.type
_entity_poly.pdbx_seq_one_letter_code
_entity_poly.pdbx_strand_id
1 'polypeptide(L)'
;QPGIPARLLGDAAYPFLPNLLTPIPRPRQNGAADEGLINTYNTCHSSTRFFCEQSFGVLKSRWRSLHTGIRLQQVQATKVIEAAVVLHN
;
A
#
# COMPACT_ATOMS: atom_id res chain seq x y z
N GLN A 1 1.96 5.94 -26.97
CA GLN A 1 0.79 5.64 -26.11
C GLN A 1 0.93 6.47 -24.85
N PRO A 2 -0.11 7.17 -24.36
CA PRO A 2 0.00 7.86 -23.09
C PRO A 2 0.26 6.82 -22.00
N GLY A 3 1.35 6.97 -21.25
CA GLY A 3 1.68 6.05 -20.17
C GLY A 3 0.58 6.05 -19.11
N ILE A 4 0.25 4.88 -18.57
CA ILE A 4 -0.68 4.79 -17.44
C ILE A 4 -0.06 5.60 -16.29
N PRO A 5 -0.76 6.61 -15.74
CA PRO A 5 -0.21 7.42 -14.67
C PRO A 5 0.01 6.56 -13.43
N ALA A 6 1.18 6.68 -12.81
CA ALA A 6 1.47 6.01 -11.54
C ALA A 6 0.49 6.51 -10.46
N ARG A 7 -0.09 5.56 -9.70
CA ARG A 7 -0.99 5.84 -8.59
C ARG A 7 -0.48 5.18 -7.32
N LEU A 8 -0.68 5.85 -6.20
CA LEU A 8 -0.40 5.33 -4.87
C LEU A 8 -1.57 4.46 -4.42
N LEU A 9 -1.29 3.41 -3.65
CA LEU A 9 -2.31 2.67 -2.92
C LEU A 9 -2.42 3.21 -1.49
N GLY A 10 -3.61 3.66 -1.15
CA GLY A 10 -4.00 4.13 0.17
C GLY A 10 -4.87 3.14 0.92
N ASP A 11 -4.97 3.40 2.23
CA ASP A 11 -5.96 2.79 3.11
C ASP A 11 -7.25 3.61 3.14
N ALA A 12 -8.33 3.04 3.67
CA ALA A 12 -9.62 3.70 3.86
C ALA A 12 -9.55 4.94 4.79
N ALA A 13 -8.48 5.09 5.56
CA ALA A 13 -8.22 6.26 6.38
C ALA A 13 -7.77 7.50 5.57
N TYR A 14 -7.40 7.33 4.29
CA TYR A 14 -7.01 8.44 3.43
C TYR A 14 -8.19 8.94 2.59
N PRO A 15 -8.25 10.25 2.29
CA PRO A 15 -9.24 10.79 1.37
C PRO A 15 -8.99 10.28 -0.06
N PHE A 16 -10.05 10.26 -0.86
CA PHE A 16 -9.95 9.94 -2.29
C PHE A 16 -9.24 11.08 -3.02
N LEU A 17 -8.01 10.84 -3.49
CA LEU A 17 -7.19 11.83 -4.22
C LEU A 17 -6.95 11.36 -5.66
N PRO A 18 -6.72 12.28 -6.62
CA PRO A 18 -6.54 11.93 -8.03
C PRO A 18 -5.44 10.91 -8.32
N ASN A 19 -4.42 10.83 -7.45
CA ASN A 19 -3.29 9.93 -7.55
C ASN A 19 -3.26 8.87 -6.42
N LEU A 20 -4.32 8.73 -5.63
CA LEU A 20 -4.40 7.78 -4.52
C LEU A 20 -5.65 6.90 -4.66
N LEU A 21 -5.43 5.61 -4.86
CA LEU A 21 -6.49 4.61 -4.86
C LEU A 21 -6.78 4.20 -3.42
N THR A 22 -8.04 4.28 -2.99
CA THR A 22 -8.48 3.81 -1.68
C THR A 22 -9.62 2.80 -1.86
N PRO A 23 -9.87 1.91 -0.88
CA PRO A 23 -11.05 1.04 -0.92
C PRO A 23 -12.33 1.88 -1.03
N ILE A 24 -13.27 1.42 -1.86
CA ILE A 24 -14.58 2.05 -1.98
C ILE A 24 -15.48 1.50 -0.86
N PRO A 25 -16.03 2.36 0.03
CA PRO A 25 -16.97 1.92 1.05
C PRO A 25 -18.22 1.32 0.40
N ARG A 26 -18.78 0.25 0.98
CA ARG A 26 -20.05 -0.29 0.49
C ARG A 26 -21.18 0.73 0.71
N PRO A 27 -21.83 1.22 -0.35
CA PRO A 27 -22.93 2.16 -0.23
C PRO A 27 -24.17 1.48 0.36
N ARG A 28 -24.96 2.22 1.14
CA ARG A 28 -26.17 1.70 1.79
C ARG A 28 -27.37 1.56 0.85
N GLN A 29 -27.34 2.16 -0.34
CA GLN A 29 -28.53 2.35 -1.20
C GLN A 29 -28.31 2.02 -2.68
N ASN A 30 -27.17 1.46 -3.07
CA ASN A 30 -26.92 1.20 -4.50
C ASN A 30 -27.54 -0.13 -4.95
N GLY A 31 -27.92 -0.21 -6.23
CA GLY A 31 -28.43 -1.44 -6.83
C GLY A 31 -27.34 -2.51 -6.97
N ALA A 32 -27.75 -3.78 -7.17
CA ALA A 32 -26.86 -4.94 -7.23
C ALA A 32 -25.72 -4.83 -8.29
N ALA A 33 -25.92 -4.05 -9.36
CA ALA A 33 -24.91 -3.84 -10.40
C ALA A 33 -23.71 -3.02 -9.92
N ASP A 34 -23.95 -1.99 -9.10
CA ASP A 34 -22.88 -1.16 -8.53
C ASP A 34 -22.10 -1.94 -7.46
N GLU A 35 -22.78 -2.82 -6.72
CA GLU A 35 -22.15 -3.68 -5.72
C GLU A 35 -21.14 -4.65 -6.35
N GLY A 36 -21.47 -5.24 -7.51
CA GLY A 36 -20.56 -6.10 -8.25
C GLY A 36 -19.26 -5.39 -8.65
N LEU A 37 -19.38 -4.18 -9.22
CA LEU A 37 -18.22 -3.38 -9.63
C LEU A 37 -17.35 -2.97 -8.44
N ILE A 38 -17.98 -2.54 -7.34
CA ILE A 38 -17.29 -2.17 -6.10
C ILE A 38 -16.54 -3.38 -5.52
N ASN A 39 -17.18 -4.56 -5.54
CA ASN A 39 -16.55 -5.79 -5.05
C ASN A 39 -15.33 -6.18 -5.90
N THR A 40 -15.44 -6.13 -7.23
CA THR A 40 -14.30 -6.37 -8.13
C THR A 40 -13.17 -5.38 -7.87
N TYR A 41 -13.46 -4.09 -7.80
CA TYR A 41 -12.46 -3.06 -7.52
C TYR A 41 -11.77 -3.30 -6.16
N ASN A 42 -12.52 -3.49 -5.08
CA ASN A 42 -11.96 -3.69 -3.75
C ASN A 42 -11.15 -5.00 -3.65
N THR A 43 -11.53 -6.04 -4.41
CA THR A 43 -10.79 -7.31 -4.48
C THR A 43 -9.44 -7.09 -5.16
N CYS A 44 -9.41 -6.42 -6.32
CA CYS A 44 -8.17 -6.06 -7.00
C CYS A 44 -7.28 -5.15 -6.14
N HIS A 45 -7.88 -4.14 -5.48
CA HIS A 45 -7.17 -3.23 -4.58
C HIS A 45 -6.52 -3.99 -3.42
N SER A 46 -7.28 -4.86 -2.74
CA SER A 46 -6.78 -5.66 -1.62
C SER A 46 -5.70 -6.66 -2.05
N SER A 47 -5.87 -7.32 -3.20
CA SER A 47 -4.87 -8.23 -3.75
C SER A 47 -3.56 -7.51 -4.06
N THR A 48 -3.62 -6.31 -4.62
CA THR A 48 -2.42 -5.50 -4.89
C THR A 48 -1.72 -5.11 -3.59
N ARG A 49 -2.47 -4.67 -2.57
CA ARG A 49 -1.91 -4.36 -1.24
C ARG A 49 -1.24 -5.56 -0.60
N PHE A 50 -1.86 -6.74 -0.72
CA PHE A 50 -1.33 -7.96 -0.13
C PHE A 50 0.11 -8.21 -0.57
N PHE A 51 0.43 -8.09 -1.86
CA PHE A 51 1.81 -8.22 -2.33
C PHE A 51 2.76 -7.19 -1.71
N CYS A 52 2.37 -5.92 -1.64
CA CYS A 52 3.18 -4.87 -1.01
C CYS A 52 3.42 -5.16 0.48
N GLU A 53 2.38 -5.54 1.21
CA GLU A 53 2.44 -5.85 2.64
C GLU A 53 3.31 -7.10 2.90
N GLN A 54 3.21 -8.13 2.06
CA GLN A 54 4.08 -9.30 2.11
C GLN A 54 5.55 -8.92 1.87
N SER A 55 5.85 -8.13 0.83
CA SER A 55 7.22 -7.64 0.58
C SER A 55 7.79 -6.89 1.78
N PHE A 56 7.01 -6.02 2.41
CA PHE A 56 7.44 -5.33 3.64
C PHE A 56 7.58 -6.28 4.83
N GLY A 57 6.75 -7.32 4.94
CA GLY A 57 6.89 -8.37 5.95
C GLY A 57 8.22 -9.11 5.82
N VAL A 58 8.58 -9.53 4.61
CA VAL A 58 9.85 -10.21 4.31
C VAL A 58 11.03 -9.26 4.57
N LEU A 59 10.94 -8.00 4.12
CA LEU A 59 11.95 -6.98 4.36
C LEU A 59 12.21 -6.80 5.87
N LYS A 60 11.14 -6.63 6.67
CA LYS A 60 11.26 -6.48 8.13
C LYS A 60 11.84 -7.74 8.78
N SER A 61 11.41 -8.93 8.34
CA SER A 61 11.93 -10.20 8.86
C SER A 61 13.44 -10.37 8.60
N ARG A 62 13.92 -9.98 7.42
CA ARG A 62 15.33 -10.05 7.03
C ARG A 62 16.19 -9.03 7.76
N TRP A 63 15.71 -7.80 7.88
CA TRP A 63 16.44 -6.70 8.51
C TRP A 63 15.91 -6.45 9.92
N ARG A 64 16.50 -7.10 10.92
CA ARG A 64 16.05 -7.07 12.32
C ARG A 64 15.87 -5.65 12.88
N SER A 65 16.68 -4.69 12.42
CA SER A 65 16.54 -3.26 12.75
C SER A 65 15.18 -2.65 12.37
N LEU A 66 14.57 -3.12 11.27
CA LEU A 66 13.23 -2.71 10.84
C LEU A 66 12.13 -3.44 11.61
N HIS A 67 12.39 -4.65 12.11
CA HIS A 67 11.44 -5.43 12.90
C HIS A 67 11.34 -4.96 14.35
N THR A 68 12.48 -4.72 15.01
CA THR A 68 12.52 -4.35 16.45
C THR A 68 12.40 -2.85 16.70
N GLY A 69 12.32 -2.05 15.64
CA GLY A 69 12.31 -0.59 15.68
C GLY A 69 13.71 0.01 15.64
N ILE A 70 13.82 1.13 14.93
CA ILE A 70 15.07 1.86 14.73
C ILE A 70 15.21 2.92 15.83
N ARG A 71 16.25 2.80 16.67
CA ARG A 71 16.57 3.75 17.74
C ARG A 71 17.59 4.79 17.29
N LEU A 72 17.38 5.37 16.11
CA LEU A 72 18.23 6.41 15.54
C LEU A 72 17.42 7.70 15.35
N GLN A 73 18.11 8.82 15.17
CA GLN A 73 17.44 10.06 14.74
C GLN A 73 16.77 9.85 13.39
N GLN A 74 15.66 10.56 13.14
CA GLN A 74 14.82 10.36 11.96
C GLN A 74 15.62 10.36 10.63
N VAL A 75 16.56 11.30 10.47
CA VAL A 75 17.42 11.39 9.28
C VAL A 75 18.27 10.13 9.08
N GLN A 76 18.79 9.54 10.16
CA GLN A 76 19.59 8.32 10.11
C GLN A 76 18.71 7.09 9.89
N ALA A 77 17.52 7.06 10.50
CA ALA A 77 16.55 5.99 10.32
C ALA A 77 16.11 5.86 8.85
N THR A 78 15.84 6.97 8.18
CA THR A 78 15.50 6.98 6.74
C THR A 78 16.63 6.36 5.91
N LYS A 79 17.89 6.72 6.16
CA LYS A 79 19.06 6.13 5.45
C LYS A 79 19.17 4.63 5.65
N VAL A 80 18.90 4.14 6.87
CA VAL A 80 18.90 2.69 7.15
C VAL A 80 17.79 1.98 6.40
N ILE A 81 16.58 2.56 6.35
CA ILE A 81 15.45 2.01 5.60
C ILE A 81 15.78 1.96 4.10
N GLU A 82 16.31 3.05 3.54
CA GLU A 82 16.73 3.11 2.13
C GLU A 82 17.79 2.05 1.81
N ALA A 83 18.84 1.95 2.62
CA ALA A 83 19.88 0.94 2.45
C ALA A 83 19.30 -0.47 2.52
N ALA A 84 18.40 -0.75 3.47
CA ALA A 84 17.75 -2.05 3.60
C ALA A 84 16.90 -2.40 2.38
N VAL A 85 16.17 -1.44 1.79
CA VAL A 85 15.37 -1.63 0.57
C VAL A 85 16.28 -1.87 -0.64
N VAL A 86 17.34 -1.06 -0.82
CA VAL A 86 18.28 -1.20 -1.94
C VAL A 86 18.99 -2.56 -1.90
N LEU A 87 19.42 -3.00 -0.71
CA LEU A 87 20.10 -4.29 -0.51
C LEU A 87 19.15 -5.50 -0.48
N HIS A 88 17.83 -5.28 -0.49
CA HIS A 88 16.85 -6.37 -0.48
C HIS A 88 16.59 -6.95 -1.88
N ASN A 89 16.82 -6.14 -2.93
CA ASN A 89 16.75 -6.56 -4.34
C ASN A 89 17.79 -7.63 -4.67
#